data_AF-A0AA88VPW3-F1
#
_entry.id   AF-A0AA88VPW3-F1
#
_cell.length_a   1.000
_cell.length_b   1.000
_cell.length_c   1.000
_cell.angle_alpha   90.00
_cell.angle_beta   90.00
_cell.angle_gamma   90.00
#
_symmetry.space_group_name_H-M   'P 1'
#
loop_
_entity.id
_entity.type
_entity.pdbx_description
1 polymer ?
#
loop_
_entity_poly.entity_id
_entity_poly.type
_entity_poly.pdbx_seq_one_letter_code
_entity_poly.pdbx_strand_id
1 'polypeptide(L)'
;MDIIINQTQSLLCEDYLDLDADDSNAAKESTLTLVAKVISPKKINAKLAYSILLKAWNPSKGMQVKHQEDNVFSISFNHEWDRKRILDARPWSIMSSHLVLRDWPANLTLDELEFHHSPFWIRIYGLPPNQMTKSNAERIGARIGELKDIDFTADGNFAWCKFLRIQVVLDIRQPIHTGFHRTKEASSTSWIHLRYERLPDFCFNCGRIGHVHKGCSQTPLSFPETKTNPYGPWLRADFLDPSLTQLNGIPKPCRKNKPISNIQTDEPISC
;
A
#
# COMPACT_ATOMS: atom_id res chain seq x y z
N MET A 1 -19.59 -29.20 46.29
CA MET A 1 -19.30 -27.96 45.53
C MET A 1 -17.80 -27.80 45.32
N ASP A 2 -16.98 -28.25 46.29
CA ASP A 2 -15.51 -28.13 46.29
C ASP A 2 -14.79 -29.01 45.25
N ILE A 3 -15.37 -30.14 44.85
CA ILE A 3 -14.78 -31.03 43.82
C ILE A 3 -14.70 -30.32 42.46
N ILE A 4 -15.78 -29.65 42.06
CA ILE A 4 -15.85 -28.92 40.78
C ILE A 4 -14.94 -27.69 40.83
N ILE A 5 -14.84 -27.01 41.98
CA ILE A 5 -13.93 -25.88 42.16
C ILE A 5 -12.47 -26.33 42.02
N ASN A 6 -12.07 -27.44 42.67
CA ASN A 6 -10.72 -27.99 42.56
C ASN A 6 -10.39 -28.51 41.16
N GLN A 7 -11.36 -29.15 40.48
CA GLN A 7 -11.22 -29.56 39.07
C GLN A 7 -11.08 -28.36 38.15
N THR A 8 -11.84 -27.30 38.40
CA THR A 8 -11.76 -26.05 37.63
C THR A 8 -10.40 -25.38 37.88
N GLN A 9 -9.91 -25.34 39.13
CA GLN A 9 -8.58 -24.82 39.45
C GLN A 9 -7.44 -25.65 38.82
N SER A 10 -7.56 -26.98 38.76
CA SER A 10 -6.56 -27.81 38.07
C SER A 10 -6.57 -27.60 36.55
N LEU A 11 -7.73 -27.30 35.96
CA LEU A 11 -7.86 -26.97 34.53
C LEU A 11 -7.44 -25.52 34.22
N LEU A 12 -7.38 -24.66 35.24
CA LEU A 12 -6.89 -23.28 35.16
C LEU A 12 -5.39 -23.18 35.51
N CYS A 13 -4.73 -24.30 35.83
CA CYS A 13 -3.27 -24.32 35.97
C CYS A 13 -2.66 -23.92 34.62
N GLU A 14 -1.77 -22.93 34.61
CA GLU A 14 -1.03 -22.48 33.43
C GLU A 14 0.01 -23.54 33.01
N ASP A 15 -0.44 -24.74 32.69
CA ASP A 15 0.39 -25.77 32.12
C ASP A 15 0.59 -25.42 30.64
N TYR A 16 1.76 -24.87 30.32
CA TYR A 16 2.15 -24.57 28.95
C TYR A 16 2.32 -25.88 28.18
N LEU A 17 1.45 -26.12 27.20
CA LEU A 17 1.58 -27.23 26.27
C LEU A 17 2.48 -26.81 25.11
N ASP A 18 3.68 -27.39 25.04
CA ASP A 18 4.56 -27.22 23.89
C ASP A 18 4.04 -28.09 22.73
N LEU A 19 3.88 -27.49 21.55
CA LEU A 19 3.34 -28.14 20.37
C LEU A 19 4.43 -28.23 19.30
N ASP A 20 4.66 -29.42 18.78
CA ASP A 20 5.63 -29.64 17.70
C ASP A 20 5.19 -28.89 16.42
N ALA A 21 6.13 -28.19 15.79
CA ALA A 21 5.93 -27.52 14.51
C ALA A 21 6.44 -28.38 13.34
N ASP A 22 5.62 -28.57 12.30
CA ASP A 22 6.08 -29.07 10.99
C ASP A 22 6.40 -27.91 10.05
N ASP A 23 7.55 -27.28 10.31
CA ASP A 23 8.03 -26.13 9.55
C ASP A 23 8.20 -26.42 8.05
N SER A 24 8.45 -27.68 7.69
CA SER A 24 8.78 -28.08 6.32
C SER A 24 7.56 -28.02 5.38
N ASN A 25 6.40 -28.42 5.88
CA ASN A 25 5.14 -28.38 5.14
C ASN A 25 4.54 -26.98 5.20
N ALA A 26 4.56 -26.35 6.38
CA ALA A 26 3.99 -25.03 6.60
C ALA A 26 4.71 -23.94 5.78
N ALA A 27 6.04 -24.02 5.63
CA ALA A 27 6.81 -23.09 4.80
C ALA A 27 6.40 -23.17 3.31
N LYS A 28 6.18 -24.38 2.78
CA LYS A 28 5.79 -24.56 1.37
C LYS A 28 4.43 -23.93 1.08
N GLU A 29 3.44 -24.11 1.95
CA GLU A 29 2.10 -23.55 1.77
C GLU A 29 2.04 -22.03 2.01
N SER A 30 2.88 -21.54 2.94
CA SER A 30 3.06 -20.11 3.24
C SER A 30 3.66 -19.32 2.07
N THR A 31 4.67 -19.86 1.38
CA THR A 31 5.40 -19.14 0.32
C THR A 31 4.53 -18.73 -0.87
N LEU A 32 3.44 -19.45 -1.13
CA LEU A 32 2.52 -19.18 -2.24
C LEU A 32 1.23 -18.49 -1.81
N THR A 33 1.03 -18.26 -0.51
CA THR A 33 -0.22 -17.72 0.03
C THR A 33 -0.03 -16.29 0.54
N LEU A 34 -1.04 -15.46 0.31
CA LEU A 34 -1.19 -14.15 0.93
C LEU A 34 -2.50 -14.11 1.74
N VAL A 35 -2.50 -13.37 2.84
CA VAL A 35 -3.74 -12.96 3.50
C VAL A 35 -4.13 -11.57 3.02
N ALA A 36 -5.41 -11.42 2.70
CA ALA A 36 -5.97 -10.22 2.14
C ALA A 36 -7.14 -9.73 3.00
N LYS A 37 -7.08 -8.50 3.50
CA LYS A 37 -8.18 -7.88 4.24
C LYS A 37 -8.73 -6.69 3.47
N VAL A 38 -10.04 -6.66 3.26
CA VAL A 38 -10.72 -5.50 2.67
C VAL A 38 -11.18 -4.56 3.78
N ILE A 39 -10.67 -3.33 3.77
CA ILE A 39 -11.02 -2.30 4.73
C ILE A 39 -12.30 -1.63 4.24
N SER A 40 -13.44 -2.17 4.68
CA SER A 40 -14.78 -1.68 4.32
C SER A 40 -15.79 -2.04 5.41
N PRO A 41 -16.80 -1.18 5.66
CA PRO A 41 -17.95 -1.56 6.49
C PRO A 41 -18.87 -2.56 5.79
N LYS A 42 -18.75 -2.72 4.46
CA LYS A 42 -19.57 -3.65 3.68
C LYS A 42 -18.91 -5.03 3.67
N LYS A 43 -19.70 -6.09 3.87
CA LYS A 43 -19.24 -7.47 3.70
C LYS A 43 -19.06 -7.80 2.22
N ILE A 44 -17.94 -8.41 1.88
CA ILE A 44 -17.59 -8.82 0.52
C ILE A 44 -17.59 -10.34 0.43
N ASN A 45 -18.29 -10.88 -0.56
CA ASN A 45 -18.32 -12.32 -0.82
C ASN A 45 -17.00 -12.76 -1.49
N ALA A 46 -16.43 -13.89 -1.07
CA ALA A 46 -15.25 -14.50 -1.66
C ALA A 46 -15.36 -14.74 -3.18
N LYS A 47 -16.54 -15.13 -3.70
CA LYS A 47 -16.76 -15.30 -5.15
C LYS A 47 -16.62 -13.97 -5.92
N LEU A 48 -17.10 -12.89 -5.32
CA LEU A 48 -16.98 -11.54 -5.89
C LEU A 48 -15.55 -11.03 -5.79
N ALA A 49 -14.89 -11.24 -4.66
CA ALA A 49 -13.47 -10.92 -4.50
C ALA A 49 -12.63 -11.67 -5.55
N TYR A 50 -12.86 -12.98 -5.71
CA TYR A 50 -12.20 -13.80 -6.73
C TYR A 50 -12.35 -13.23 -8.14
N SER A 51 -13.59 -12.94 -8.58
CA SER A 51 -13.83 -12.45 -9.95
C SER A 51 -13.16 -11.10 -10.24
N ILE A 52 -13.20 -10.18 -9.26
CA ILE A 52 -12.54 -8.87 -9.35
C ILE A 52 -11.03 -9.03 -9.41
N LEU A 53 -10.46 -9.79 -8.47
CA LEU A 53 -9.01 -9.95 -8.34
C LEU A 53 -8.41 -10.74 -9.51
N LEU A 54 -9.10 -11.78 -9.99
CA LEU A 54 -8.63 -12.58 -11.14
C LEU A 54 -8.48 -11.70 -12.37
N LYS A 55 -9.46 -10.84 -12.64
CA LYS A 55 -9.42 -9.89 -13.76
C LYS A 55 -8.35 -8.82 -13.57
N ALA A 56 -8.21 -8.29 -12.36
CA ALA A 56 -7.27 -7.19 -12.08
C ALA A 56 -5.80 -7.66 -12.09
N TRP A 57 -5.53 -8.85 -11.56
CA TRP A 57 -4.16 -9.36 -11.39
C TRP A 57 -3.69 -10.21 -12.57
N ASN A 58 -4.63 -10.89 -13.24
CA ASN A 58 -4.40 -11.77 -14.38
C ASN A 58 -3.18 -12.70 -14.15
N PRO A 59 -3.23 -13.57 -13.12
CA PRO A 59 -2.12 -14.46 -12.80
C PRO A 59 -1.89 -15.49 -13.92
N SER A 60 -0.63 -15.74 -14.25
CA SER A 60 -0.22 -16.62 -15.34
C SER A 60 -0.64 -18.09 -15.16
N LYS A 61 -0.63 -18.59 -13.92
CA LYS A 61 -0.99 -19.99 -13.58
C LYS A 61 -2.29 -20.11 -12.78
N GLY A 62 -3.05 -19.02 -12.66
CA GLY A 62 -4.25 -18.97 -11.83
C GLY A 62 -3.98 -18.76 -10.33
N MET A 63 -5.06 -18.65 -9.58
CA MET A 63 -5.07 -18.48 -8.13
C MET A 63 -6.38 -19.01 -7.55
N GLN A 64 -6.42 -19.19 -6.23
CA GLN A 64 -7.62 -19.51 -5.46
C GLN A 64 -7.85 -18.46 -4.38
N VAL A 65 -9.11 -18.21 -4.03
CA VAL A 65 -9.50 -17.30 -2.95
C VAL A 65 -10.43 -18.07 -2.01
N LYS A 66 -10.07 -18.17 -0.73
CA LYS A 66 -10.90 -18.76 0.33
C LYS A 66 -11.27 -17.70 1.35
N HIS A 67 -12.51 -17.72 1.81
CA HIS A 67 -12.97 -16.89 2.93
C HIS A 67 -12.35 -17.42 4.22
N GLN A 68 -11.90 -16.50 5.09
CA GLN A 68 -11.43 -16.82 6.42
C GLN A 68 -12.32 -16.17 7.48
N GLU A 69 -12.43 -14.84 7.43
CA GLU A 69 -13.25 -14.04 8.35
C GLU A 69 -13.95 -12.90 7.61
N ASP A 70 -14.65 -12.04 8.36
CA ASP A 70 -15.30 -10.84 7.84
C ASP A 70 -14.30 -9.96 7.06
N ASN A 71 -14.47 -9.98 5.73
CA ASN A 71 -13.61 -9.30 4.76
C ASN A 71 -12.14 -9.74 4.76
N VAL A 72 -11.82 -10.90 5.33
CA VAL A 72 -10.48 -11.52 5.31
C VAL A 72 -10.50 -12.77 4.43
N PHE A 73 -9.53 -12.88 3.53
CA PHE A 73 -9.42 -13.96 2.56
C PHE A 73 -7.98 -14.47 2.51
N SER A 74 -7.82 -15.79 2.35
CA SER A 74 -6.52 -16.36 1.95
C SER A 74 -6.49 -16.53 0.43
N ILE A 75 -5.39 -16.13 -0.18
CA ILE A 75 -5.18 -16.17 -1.62
C ILE A 75 -3.96 -17.03 -1.91
N SER A 76 -4.19 -18.19 -2.52
CA SER A 76 -3.12 -19.12 -2.88
C SER A 76 -2.83 -19.01 -4.37
N PHE A 77 -1.58 -18.75 -4.72
CA PHE A 77 -1.11 -18.61 -6.09
C PHE A 77 -0.45 -19.89 -6.57
N ASN A 78 -0.64 -20.21 -7.85
CA ASN A 78 0.06 -21.36 -8.46
C ASN A 78 1.47 -21.00 -8.97
N HIS A 79 1.91 -19.76 -8.74
CA HIS A 79 3.20 -19.25 -9.20
C HIS A 79 3.73 -18.14 -8.28
N GLU A 80 4.95 -18.31 -7.78
CA GLU A 80 5.58 -17.37 -6.84
C GLU A 80 5.79 -15.98 -7.46
N TRP A 81 6.16 -15.91 -8.74
CA TRP A 81 6.34 -14.62 -9.41
C TRP A 81 5.04 -13.82 -9.50
N ASP A 82 3.88 -14.47 -9.70
CA ASP A 82 2.60 -13.76 -9.69
C ASP A 82 2.30 -13.19 -8.31
N ARG A 83 2.46 -14.00 -7.26
CA ARG A 83 2.34 -13.57 -5.86
C ARG A 83 3.22 -12.36 -5.59
N LYS A 84 4.52 -12.45 -5.90
CA LYS A 84 5.49 -11.37 -5.66
C LYS A 84 5.14 -10.11 -6.45
N ARG A 85 4.86 -10.22 -7.75
CA ARG A 85 4.47 -9.08 -8.59
C ARG A 85 3.23 -8.38 -8.04
N ILE A 86 2.22 -9.14 -7.61
CA ILE A 86 0.97 -8.60 -7.07
C ILE A 86 1.22 -7.91 -5.74
N LEU A 87 2.02 -8.52 -4.86
CA LEU A 87 2.42 -7.92 -3.60
C LEU A 87 3.22 -6.63 -3.81
N ASP A 88 4.19 -6.62 -4.72
CA ASP A 88 5.02 -5.44 -5.02
C ASP A 88 4.21 -4.33 -5.71
N ALA A 89 3.13 -4.70 -6.42
CA ALA A 89 2.26 -3.76 -7.11
C ALA A 89 1.18 -3.11 -6.21
N ARG A 90 1.20 -3.31 -4.88
CA ARG A 90 0.32 -2.58 -3.94
C ARG A 90 0.41 -1.04 -4.13
N PRO A 91 -0.63 -0.27 -3.80
CA PRO A 91 -1.89 -0.68 -3.17
C PRO A 91 -2.91 -1.28 -4.16
N TRP A 92 -3.85 -2.08 -3.64
CA TRP A 92 -4.97 -2.65 -4.38
C TRP A 92 -6.31 -2.21 -3.78
N SER A 93 -7.39 -2.38 -4.54
CA SER A 93 -8.74 -2.06 -4.09
C SER A 93 -9.77 -3.01 -4.69
N ILE A 94 -10.82 -3.31 -3.92
CA ILE A 94 -12.01 -4.04 -4.36
C ILE A 94 -13.19 -3.10 -4.16
N MET A 95 -13.89 -2.77 -5.27
CA MET A 95 -15.03 -1.83 -5.24
C MET A 95 -14.70 -0.52 -4.50
N SER A 96 -13.56 0.09 -4.85
CA SER A 96 -13.00 1.29 -4.20
C SER A 96 -12.62 1.14 -2.72
N SER A 97 -12.91 0.02 -2.06
CA SER A 97 -12.44 -0.27 -0.70
C SER A 97 -11.00 -0.78 -0.74
N HIS A 98 -10.19 -0.36 0.23
CA HIS A 98 -8.77 -0.69 0.25
C HIS A 98 -8.55 -2.18 0.52
N LEU A 99 -7.68 -2.82 -0.27
CA LEU A 99 -7.25 -4.20 -0.04
C LEU A 99 -5.83 -4.21 0.50
N VAL A 100 -5.69 -4.62 1.76
CA VAL A 100 -4.39 -4.81 2.41
C VAL A 100 -3.95 -6.25 2.17
N LEU A 101 -2.75 -6.44 1.60
CA LEU A 101 -2.15 -7.75 1.37
C LEU A 101 -0.92 -7.93 2.26
N ARG A 102 -0.84 -9.08 2.92
CA ARG A 102 0.26 -9.50 3.78
C ARG A 102 0.70 -10.91 3.42
N ASP A 103 1.99 -11.18 3.57
CA ASP A 103 2.49 -12.55 3.68
C ASP A 103 1.80 -13.22 4.88
N TRP A 104 1.59 -14.55 4.80
CA TRP A 104 1.10 -15.33 5.93
C TRP A 104 2.25 -16.16 6.50
N PRO A 105 2.96 -15.70 7.55
CA PRO A 105 3.97 -16.52 8.21
C PRO A 105 3.31 -17.77 8.80
N ALA A 106 3.97 -18.92 8.63
CA ALA A 106 3.48 -20.21 9.12
C ALA A 106 3.27 -20.24 10.65
N ASN A 107 4.00 -19.41 11.38
CA ASN A 107 4.00 -19.34 12.83
C ASN A 107 2.99 -18.32 13.41
N LEU A 108 2.15 -17.70 12.59
CA LEU A 108 1.16 -16.73 13.02
C LEU A 108 -0.25 -17.16 12.64
N THR A 109 -1.17 -17.01 13.58
CA THR A 109 -2.61 -17.10 13.36
C THR A 109 -3.12 -15.87 12.62
N LEU A 110 -4.37 -15.93 12.12
CA LEU A 110 -4.99 -14.80 11.43
C LEU A 110 -5.21 -13.60 12.36
N ASP A 111 -5.52 -13.84 13.63
CA ASP A 111 -5.75 -12.80 14.65
C ASP A 111 -4.48 -12.01 14.99
N GLU A 112 -3.32 -12.65 14.87
CA GLU A 112 -2.01 -12.02 15.09
C GLU A 112 -1.56 -11.14 13.91
N LEU A 113 -2.25 -11.20 12.76
CA LEU A 113 -1.91 -10.41 11.58
C LEU A 113 -2.44 -8.98 11.67
N GLU A 114 -1.53 -8.02 11.60
CA GLU A 114 -1.88 -6.61 11.49
C GLU A 114 -2.15 -6.17 10.04
N PHE A 115 -3.30 -5.51 9.83
CA PHE A 115 -3.75 -4.99 8.52
C PHE A 115 -3.83 -3.47 8.47
N HIS A 116 -3.07 -2.78 9.32
CA HIS A 116 -3.14 -1.32 9.45
C HIS A 116 -2.12 -0.59 8.59
N HIS A 117 -1.13 -1.29 8.04
CA HIS A 117 -0.05 -0.68 7.28
C HIS A 117 -0.17 -0.99 5.80
N SER A 118 -0.07 0.04 4.95
CA SER A 118 -0.16 -0.14 3.51
C SER A 118 0.73 0.81 2.72
N PRO A 119 1.47 0.33 1.70
CA PRO A 119 2.32 1.17 0.87
C PRO A 119 1.49 1.94 -0.16
N PHE A 120 1.76 3.24 -0.26
CA PHE A 120 1.21 4.12 -1.29
C PHE A 120 2.33 4.83 -2.04
N TRP A 121 2.17 4.92 -3.37
CA TRP A 121 2.96 5.85 -4.17
C TRP A 121 2.37 7.25 -4.03
N ILE A 122 3.22 8.23 -3.72
CA ILE A 122 2.87 9.62 -3.45
C ILE A 122 3.66 10.50 -4.40
N ARG A 123 2.95 11.37 -5.13
CA ARG A 123 3.51 12.44 -5.95
C ARG A 123 3.50 13.73 -5.16
N ILE A 124 4.66 14.37 -5.06
CA ILE A 124 4.93 15.58 -4.29
C ILE A 124 5.12 16.73 -5.28
N TYR A 125 4.20 17.69 -5.25
CA TYR A 125 4.16 18.82 -6.20
C TYR A 125 4.53 20.14 -5.52
N GLY A 126 5.15 21.04 -6.28
CA GLY A 126 5.50 22.40 -5.83
C GLY A 126 6.91 22.52 -5.26
N LEU A 127 7.72 21.44 -5.31
CA LEU A 127 9.14 21.51 -5.01
C LEU A 127 9.90 22.12 -6.20
N PRO A 128 10.78 23.11 -5.98
CA PRO A 128 11.72 23.53 -7.00
C PRO A 128 12.69 22.40 -7.39
N PRO A 129 13.22 22.40 -8.62
CA PRO A 129 14.12 21.35 -9.11
C PRO A 129 15.34 21.10 -8.22
N ASN A 130 15.95 22.14 -7.65
CA ASN A 130 17.10 22.02 -6.75
C ASN A 130 16.77 21.40 -5.37
N GLN A 131 15.50 21.23 -5.04
CA GLN A 131 15.04 20.58 -3.80
C GLN A 131 14.47 19.18 -4.05
N MET A 132 14.30 18.79 -5.31
CA MET A 132 14.01 17.42 -5.69
C MET A 132 15.33 16.64 -5.59
N THR A 133 15.70 16.24 -4.38
CA THR A 133 16.92 15.48 -4.09
C THR A 133 16.59 14.24 -3.27
N LYS A 134 17.46 13.23 -3.31
CA LYS A 134 17.25 11.99 -2.55
C LYS A 134 17.14 12.26 -1.05
N SER A 135 18.03 13.09 -0.52
CA SER A 135 18.01 13.50 0.89
C SER A 135 16.69 14.18 1.28
N ASN A 136 16.15 15.08 0.45
CA ASN A 136 14.86 15.69 0.75
C ASN A 136 13.70 14.69 0.62
N ALA A 137 13.76 13.76 -0.34
CA ALA A 137 12.78 12.70 -0.48
C ALA A 137 12.73 11.79 0.76
N GLU A 138 13.89 11.45 1.31
CA GLU A 138 14.00 10.69 2.57
C GLU A 138 13.41 11.46 3.76
N ARG A 139 13.74 12.75 3.89
CA ARG A 139 13.18 13.61 4.95
C ARG A 139 11.66 13.76 4.85
N ILE A 140 11.14 13.93 3.62
CA ILE A 140 9.69 14.04 3.39
C ILE A 140 9.02 12.69 3.66
N GLY A 141 9.59 11.59 3.17
CA GLY A 141 9.09 10.24 3.39
C GLY A 141 8.97 9.92 4.89
N ALA A 142 10.04 10.12 5.65
CA ALA A 142 10.09 9.91 7.09
C ALA A 142 9.08 10.76 7.89
N ARG A 143 8.73 11.95 7.37
CA ARG A 143 7.68 12.80 7.98
C ARG A 143 6.28 12.24 7.74
N ILE A 144 6.05 11.58 6.60
CA ILE A 144 4.72 11.08 6.20
C ILE A 144 4.48 9.67 6.77
N GLY A 145 5.51 8.83 6.83
CA GLY A 145 5.45 7.43 7.27
C GLY A 145 6.78 6.71 7.06
N GLU A 146 6.74 5.40 6.84
CA GLU A 146 7.95 4.62 6.54
C GLU A 146 8.26 4.65 5.04
N LEU A 147 9.37 5.29 4.66
CA LEU A 147 9.81 5.34 3.25
C LEU A 147 10.26 3.95 2.78
N LYS A 148 9.70 3.46 1.68
CA LYS A 148 10.07 2.17 1.04
C LYS A 148 10.86 2.33 -0.24
N ASP A 149 10.50 3.29 -1.08
CA ASP A 149 11.12 3.47 -2.40
C ASP A 149 11.06 4.94 -2.83
N ILE A 150 11.98 5.32 -3.72
CA ILE A 150 12.00 6.63 -4.36
C ILE A 150 12.20 6.44 -5.86
N ASP A 151 11.36 7.07 -6.66
CA ASP A 151 11.40 6.96 -8.12
C ASP A 151 12.51 7.85 -8.71
N PHE A 152 13.77 7.43 -8.53
CA PHE A 152 14.94 8.00 -9.18
C PHE A 152 15.27 7.27 -10.48
N THR A 153 15.80 8.01 -11.46
CA THR A 153 16.50 7.39 -12.59
C THR A 153 17.77 6.72 -12.08
N ALA A 154 18.30 5.73 -12.83
CA ALA A 154 19.55 5.04 -12.49
C ALA A 154 20.74 6.02 -12.30
N ASP A 155 20.65 7.19 -12.93
CA ASP A 155 21.68 8.23 -12.94
C ASP A 155 21.53 9.20 -11.74
N GLY A 156 20.57 8.97 -10.84
CA GLY A 156 20.33 9.78 -9.65
C GLY A 156 19.69 11.15 -9.91
N ASN A 157 19.37 11.49 -11.16
CA ASN A 157 18.83 12.79 -11.55
C ASN A 157 17.32 12.75 -11.80
N PHE A 158 16.62 13.82 -11.36
CA PHE A 158 15.26 14.09 -11.83
C PHE A 158 15.33 14.66 -13.24
N ALA A 159 15.08 13.82 -14.23
CA ALA A 159 14.89 14.29 -15.60
C ALA A 159 13.58 15.08 -15.70
N TRP A 160 13.60 16.40 -15.44
CA TRP A 160 12.50 17.35 -15.69
C TRP A 160 11.08 16.87 -15.29
N CYS A 161 10.94 15.95 -14.32
CA CYS A 161 9.63 15.44 -13.93
C CYS A 161 8.94 16.52 -13.05
N LYS A 162 7.64 16.77 -13.25
CA LYS A 162 6.88 17.86 -12.58
C LYS A 162 6.68 17.66 -11.07
N PHE A 163 7.09 16.51 -10.53
CA PHE A 163 6.88 16.10 -9.15
C PHE A 163 7.96 15.11 -8.71
N LEU A 164 8.21 15.06 -7.40
CA LEU A 164 8.97 14.00 -6.76
C LEU A 164 8.02 12.83 -6.44
N ARG A 165 8.41 11.58 -6.70
CA ARG A 165 7.57 10.40 -6.46
C ARG A 165 8.24 9.43 -5.50
N ILE A 166 7.56 9.13 -4.40
CA ILE A 166 8.05 8.24 -3.32
C ILE A 166 7.01 7.17 -2.99
N GLN A 167 7.44 6.03 -2.50
CA GLN A 167 6.57 5.00 -1.93
C GLN A 167 6.72 5.01 -0.42
N VAL A 168 5.61 5.20 0.30
CA VAL A 168 5.60 5.29 1.76
C VAL A 168 4.56 4.33 2.31
N VAL A 169 4.91 3.56 3.35
CA VAL A 169 3.98 2.77 4.13
C VAL A 169 3.30 3.67 5.15
N LEU A 170 1.97 3.71 5.07
CA LEU A 170 1.11 4.52 5.94
C LEU A 170 0.35 3.62 6.91
N ASP A 171 0.16 4.09 8.15
CA ASP A 171 -0.90 3.57 9.01
C ASP A 171 -2.24 4.11 8.51
N ILE A 172 -3.06 3.26 7.91
CA ILE A 172 -4.36 3.62 7.31
C ILE A 172 -5.41 3.98 8.37
N ARG A 173 -5.13 3.71 9.65
CA ARG A 173 -5.91 4.21 10.79
C ARG A 173 -5.59 5.67 11.07
N GLN A 174 -4.65 6.32 10.41
CA GLN A 174 -4.42 7.76 10.58
C GLN A 174 -4.98 8.54 9.39
N PRO A 175 -5.36 9.81 9.59
CA PRO A 175 -5.67 10.69 8.47
C PRO A 175 -4.49 10.78 7.50
N ILE A 176 -4.76 10.71 6.20
CA ILE A 176 -3.71 10.86 5.18
C ILE A 176 -3.16 12.30 5.17
N HIS A 177 -1.88 12.46 4.86
CA HIS A 177 -1.27 13.78 4.77
C HIS A 177 -1.71 14.48 3.47
N THR A 178 -2.15 15.74 3.55
CA THR A 178 -2.61 16.48 2.36
C THR A 178 -1.50 17.32 1.71
N GLY A 179 -0.48 17.64 2.48
CA GLY A 179 0.58 18.56 2.12
C GLY A 179 1.37 19.04 3.33
N PHE A 180 2.29 19.97 3.09
CA PHE A 180 3.03 20.63 4.16
C PHE A 180 3.52 22.01 3.72
N HIS A 181 3.70 22.92 4.68
CA HIS A 181 4.38 24.18 4.42
C HIS A 181 5.89 23.97 4.26
N ARG A 182 6.42 24.53 3.19
CA ARG A 182 7.84 24.69 2.91
C ARG A 182 8.23 26.15 3.13
N THR A 183 9.24 26.38 3.95
CA THR A 183 9.86 27.69 4.16
C THR A 183 10.63 28.13 2.92
N LYS A 184 10.47 29.40 2.54
CA LYS A 184 11.28 30.08 1.52
C LYS A 184 12.24 31.08 2.19
N GLU A 185 13.17 31.60 1.40
CA GLU A 185 13.96 32.77 1.78
C GLU A 185 13.01 33.96 2.06
N ALA A 186 13.33 34.78 3.06
CA ALA A 186 12.51 35.90 3.56
C ALA A 186 11.17 35.52 4.24
N SER A 187 11.17 34.49 5.11
CA SER A 187 10.06 34.08 6.01
C SER A 187 8.69 33.77 5.37
N SER A 188 8.59 33.82 4.05
CA SER A 188 7.40 33.36 3.33
C SER A 188 7.33 31.83 3.28
N THR A 189 6.12 31.27 3.21
CA THR A 189 5.92 29.83 3.03
C THR A 189 5.23 29.52 1.70
N SER A 190 5.46 28.31 1.19
CA SER A 190 4.67 27.72 0.10
C SER A 190 4.10 26.39 0.55
N TRP A 191 2.84 26.14 0.21
CA TRP A 191 2.24 24.83 0.41
C TRP A 191 2.75 23.84 -0.64
N ILE A 192 3.22 22.68 -0.19
CA ILE A 192 3.61 21.54 -1.02
C ILE A 192 2.45 20.55 -1.00
N HIS A 193 1.98 20.17 -2.18
CA HIS A 193 0.81 19.30 -2.33
C HIS A 193 1.22 17.83 -2.45
N LEU A 194 0.51 16.95 -1.75
CA LEU A 194 0.63 15.50 -1.89
C LEU A 194 -0.55 14.95 -2.68
N ARG A 195 -0.26 14.08 -3.65
CA ARG A 195 -1.27 13.30 -4.38
C ARG A 195 -0.90 11.82 -4.37
N TYR A 196 -1.85 10.96 -4.05
CA TYR A 196 -1.68 9.53 -3.86
C TYR A 196 -2.14 8.74 -5.08
N GLU A 197 -1.28 7.87 -5.61
CA GLU A 197 -1.65 6.97 -6.71
C GLU A 197 -2.49 5.81 -6.19
N ARG A 198 -3.56 5.48 -6.93
CA ARG A 198 -4.49 4.39 -6.58
C ARG A 198 -5.04 4.51 -5.15
N LEU A 199 -5.29 5.74 -4.70
CA LEU A 199 -5.90 6.01 -3.41
C LEU A 199 -7.36 5.50 -3.41
N PRO A 200 -7.71 4.58 -2.50
CA PRO A 200 -9.07 4.04 -2.37
C PRO A 200 -10.06 5.13 -1.90
N ASP A 201 -11.28 4.72 -1.61
CA ASP A 201 -12.22 5.56 -0.87
C ASP A 201 -11.71 5.82 0.54
N PHE A 202 -11.76 7.10 0.89
CA PHE A 202 -11.38 7.63 2.18
C PHE A 202 -12.38 8.71 2.58
N CYS A 203 -12.40 9.00 3.87
CA CYS A 203 -13.36 9.93 4.42
C CYS A 203 -12.91 11.37 4.19
N PHE A 204 -13.66 12.15 3.42
CA PHE A 204 -13.40 13.59 3.27
C PHE A 204 -13.64 14.37 4.56
N ASN A 205 -14.18 13.76 5.63
CA ASN A 205 -14.35 14.43 6.91
C ASN A 205 -13.09 14.38 7.79
N CYS A 206 -12.51 13.18 7.90
CA CYS A 206 -11.45 12.88 8.86
C CYS A 206 -10.16 12.37 8.20
N GLY A 207 -10.12 12.24 6.87
CA GLY A 207 -8.93 11.83 6.12
C GLY A 207 -8.56 10.34 6.21
N ARG A 208 -9.28 9.52 6.99
CA ARG A 208 -8.98 8.10 7.18
C ARG A 208 -9.50 7.23 6.03
N ILE A 209 -8.75 6.19 5.69
CA ILE A 209 -9.16 5.17 4.69
C ILE A 209 -10.14 4.18 5.33
N GLY A 210 -11.09 3.67 4.54
CA GLY A 210 -11.96 2.56 4.94
C GLY A 210 -13.41 2.92 5.19
N HIS A 211 -13.76 4.20 5.22
CA HIS A 211 -15.16 4.65 5.25
C HIS A 211 -15.32 5.97 4.48
N VAL A 212 -16.56 6.29 4.14
CA VAL A 212 -16.94 7.56 3.50
C VAL A 212 -17.63 8.48 4.51
N HIS A 213 -17.79 9.76 4.18
CA HIS A 213 -18.36 10.79 5.06
C HIS A 213 -19.66 10.35 5.77
N LYS A 214 -20.58 9.67 5.07
CA LYS A 214 -21.86 9.18 5.62
C LYS A 214 -21.70 8.19 6.79
N GLY A 215 -20.56 7.51 6.90
CA GLY A 215 -20.25 6.58 8.00
C GLY A 215 -19.25 7.15 9.00
N CYS A 216 -18.98 8.45 8.97
CA CYS A 216 -18.00 9.08 9.85
C CYS A 216 -18.66 9.57 11.14
N SER A 217 -18.13 9.16 12.29
CA SER A 217 -18.55 9.64 13.62
C SER A 217 -17.68 10.79 14.15
N GLN A 218 -16.68 11.24 13.38
CA GLN A 218 -15.74 12.27 13.81
C GLN A 218 -16.27 13.66 13.50
N THR A 219 -15.87 14.65 14.29
CA THR A 219 -16.13 16.06 13.97
C THR A 219 -15.32 16.47 12.73
N PRO A 220 -15.89 17.27 11.81
CA PRO A 220 -15.16 17.73 10.63
C PRO A 220 -13.86 18.45 11.00
N LEU A 221 -12.75 18.03 10.40
CA LEU A 221 -11.50 18.77 10.48
C LEU A 221 -11.58 19.97 9.53
N SER A 222 -11.68 21.17 10.07
CA SER A 222 -11.54 22.42 9.31
C SER A 222 -10.20 23.07 9.62
N PHE A 223 -9.45 23.47 8.59
CA PHE A 223 -8.32 24.37 8.82
C PHE A 223 -8.85 25.70 9.39
N PRO A 224 -8.34 26.17 10.55
CA PRO A 224 -8.85 27.37 11.20
C PRO A 224 -8.78 28.62 10.31
N GLU A 225 -7.77 28.68 9.43
CA GLU A 225 -7.45 29.86 8.63
C GLU A 225 -8.32 30.02 7.37
N THR A 226 -8.75 28.92 6.74
CA THR A 226 -9.40 28.98 5.42
C THR A 226 -10.85 28.52 5.41
N LYS A 227 -11.35 27.88 6.48
CA LYS A 227 -12.65 27.18 6.54
C LYS A 227 -12.86 26.15 5.40
N THR A 228 -11.81 25.77 4.67
CA THR A 228 -11.88 24.78 3.60
C THR A 228 -11.56 23.40 4.14
N ASN A 229 -12.27 22.39 3.64
CA ASN A 229 -12.01 21.00 3.97
C ASN A 229 -10.60 20.59 3.46
N PRO A 230 -9.71 20.05 4.31
CA PRO A 230 -8.39 19.55 3.89
C PRO A 230 -8.46 18.45 2.83
N TYR A 231 -9.56 17.70 2.85
CA TYR A 231 -9.69 16.41 2.19
C TYR A 231 -10.68 16.48 1.04
N GLY A 232 -10.27 15.93 -0.10
CA GLY A 232 -11.15 15.84 -1.26
C GLY A 232 -10.52 15.08 -2.42
N PRO A 233 -11.21 15.03 -3.57
CA PRO A 233 -10.82 14.20 -4.70
C PRO A 233 -9.44 14.56 -5.28
N TRP A 234 -8.98 15.81 -5.11
CA TRP A 234 -7.67 16.28 -5.57
C TRP A 234 -6.47 15.58 -4.91
N LEU A 235 -6.68 14.84 -3.81
CA LEU A 235 -5.64 14.01 -3.19
C LEU A 235 -5.36 12.74 -4.01
N ARG A 236 -6.20 12.39 -4.98
CA ARG A 236 -5.91 11.30 -5.91
C ARG A 236 -4.97 11.82 -7.00
N ALA A 237 -3.90 11.08 -7.27
CA ALA A 237 -3.07 11.35 -8.43
C ALA A 237 -3.78 10.78 -9.67
N ASP A 238 -4.28 11.66 -10.53
CA ASP A 238 -4.83 11.23 -11.82
C ASP A 238 -3.76 10.55 -12.68
N PHE A 239 -4.18 9.54 -13.44
CA PHE A 239 -3.32 8.93 -14.46
C PHE A 239 -3.01 9.90 -15.60
N LEU A 240 -3.88 10.89 -15.84
CA LEU A 240 -3.74 11.96 -16.81
C LEU A 240 -4.49 13.18 -16.24
N ASP A 241 -3.76 14.14 -15.66
CA ASP A 241 -4.35 15.41 -15.21
C ASP A 241 -4.75 16.24 -16.47
N PRO A 242 -6.04 16.48 -16.75
CA PRO A 242 -6.47 17.17 -17.96
C PRO A 242 -6.04 18.64 -18.01
N SER A 243 -5.67 19.25 -16.86
CA SER A 243 -5.14 20.61 -16.79
C SER A 243 -3.76 20.74 -17.47
N LEU A 244 -3.10 19.62 -17.79
CA LEU A 244 -1.85 19.58 -18.53
C LEU A 244 -2.01 19.38 -20.05
N THR A 245 -3.22 19.08 -20.54
CA THR A 245 -3.47 18.92 -21.99
C THR A 245 -3.53 20.26 -22.74
N GLN A 246 -3.58 21.39 -22.02
CA GLN A 246 -3.60 22.73 -22.61
C GLN A 246 -2.22 23.42 -22.67
N LEU A 247 -1.16 22.79 -22.15
CA LEU A 247 0.20 23.31 -22.28
C LEU A 247 0.96 22.48 -23.33
N ASN A 248 1.15 23.10 -24.49
CA ASN A 248 1.90 22.58 -25.64
C ASN A 248 3.17 21.81 -25.24
N GLY A 249 3.35 20.63 -25.82
CA GLY A 249 4.59 19.84 -25.77
C GLY A 249 4.64 18.86 -24.60
N ILE A 250 4.24 17.61 -24.84
CA ILE A 250 4.29 16.52 -23.86
C ILE A 250 5.73 15.98 -23.76
N PRO A 251 6.44 16.09 -22.61
CA PRO A 251 7.53 15.17 -22.31
C PRO A 251 6.91 13.83 -21.94
N LYS A 252 7.43 12.75 -22.54
CA LYS A 252 7.00 11.37 -22.27
C LYS A 252 7.03 11.09 -20.76
N PRO A 253 6.12 10.25 -20.23
CA PRO A 253 6.21 9.80 -18.84
C PRO A 253 7.60 9.19 -18.59
N CYS A 254 8.18 9.49 -17.43
CA CYS A 254 9.45 8.94 -16.93
C CYS A 254 9.27 7.39 -16.77
N ARG A 255 9.26 6.64 -17.89
CA ARG A 255 9.14 5.17 -17.94
C ARG A 255 10.51 4.56 -17.75
N LYS A 256 10.59 3.54 -16.89
CA LYS A 256 11.73 2.62 -16.83
C LYS A 256 11.95 2.01 -18.22
N ASN A 257 13.12 2.22 -18.81
CA ASN A 257 13.56 1.38 -19.91
C ASN A 257 13.65 -0.07 -19.38
N LYS A 258 13.21 -1.04 -20.19
CA LYS A 258 13.33 -2.48 -19.91
C LYS A 258 14.77 -2.83 -19.50
N PRO A 259 14.98 -3.86 -18.66
CA PRO A 259 16.31 -4.43 -18.51
C PRO A 259 16.78 -4.92 -19.89
N ILE A 260 18.00 -4.52 -20.26
CA ILE A 260 18.70 -5.08 -21.41
C ILE A 260 19.04 -6.52 -21.04
N SER A 261 18.20 -7.48 -21.43
CA SER A 261 18.65 -8.85 -21.61
C SER A 261 19.29 -8.94 -22.98
N ASN A 262 20.62 -9.04 -23.03
CA ASN A 262 21.39 -9.64 -24.12
C ASN A 262 22.85 -9.75 -23.66
N ILE A 263 23.18 -10.86 -23.01
CA ILE A 263 24.54 -11.41 -23.10
C ILE A 263 24.43 -12.49 -24.18
N GLN A 264 24.84 -12.14 -25.40
CA GLN A 264 25.15 -13.15 -26.41
C GLN A 264 26.43 -13.85 -25.96
N THR A 265 26.32 -15.15 -25.74
CA THR A 265 27.45 -16.06 -25.68
C THR A 265 27.99 -16.20 -27.10
N ASP A 266 29.16 -15.63 -27.36
CA ASP A 266 29.97 -15.97 -28.54
C ASP A 266 30.93 -17.11 -28.15
N GLU A 267 30.60 -18.33 -28.57
CA GLU A 267 31.56 -19.32 -29.06
C GLU A 267 31.47 -19.31 -30.61
N PRO A 268 32.46 -19.77 -31.41
CA PRO A 268 33.64 -20.61 -31.08
C PRO A 268 34.96 -20.03 -31.67
N ILE A 269 36.12 -20.68 -31.51
CA ILE A 269 36.76 -21.50 -32.57
C ILE A 269 37.91 -22.29 -31.94
N SER A 270 37.94 -23.58 -32.29
CA SER A 270 39.00 -24.55 -32.04
C SER A 270 40.34 -24.18 -32.69
N CYS A 271 41.43 -24.49 -31.99
CA CYS A 271 42.59 -25.17 -32.55
C CYS A 271 42.94 -26.34 -31.63
#